data_AF-A0A9D4XEI4-F1
#
_entry.id   AF-A0A9D4XEI4-F1
#
_cell.length_a   1.000
_cell.length_b   1.000
_cell.length_c   1.000
_cell.angle_alpha   90.00
_cell.angle_beta   90.00
_cell.angle_gamma   90.00
#
_symmetry.space_group_name_H-M   'P 1'
#
loop_
_entity.id
_entity.type
_entity.pdbx_description
1 polymer ?
#
loop_
_entity_poly.entity_id
_entity_poly.type
_entity_poly.pdbx_seq_one_letter_code
_entity_poly.pdbx_strand_id
1 'polypeptide(L)'
;MASSDGVKIRDIVSKSRSNFSVGITMSRAWKAKQIAKALIEDGVKKGFTTSCRTFIGVDGCHLKTKFGGTLLIIIGRDPNDQYYPIAFGGLIPVFEELFERVEHILYLRHLYVNFKKKFSGGTQIKDLMMAATKATYIQSWDAKMKELKKLNVKAWEWLSGIPTKA
;
A
#
# COMPACT_ATOMS: atom_id res chain seq x y z
N MET A 1 -9.80 19.26 9.81
CA MET A 1 -10.62 18.51 10.78
C MET A 1 -11.52 17.54 10.02
N ALA A 2 -11.09 16.30 9.83
CA ALA A 2 -11.89 15.29 9.14
C ALA A 2 -12.89 14.69 10.15
N SER A 3 -14.18 14.93 9.97
CA SER A 3 -15.22 14.21 10.70
C SER A 3 -15.20 12.75 10.24
N SER A 4 -14.64 11.86 11.04
CA SER A 4 -14.80 10.42 10.87
C SER A 4 -16.26 10.06 11.16
N ASP A 5 -17.13 10.09 10.14
CA ASP A 5 -18.51 9.63 10.25
C ASP A 5 -18.52 8.09 10.33
N GLY A 6 -18.12 7.56 11.50
CA GLY A 6 -18.21 6.14 11.81
C GLY A 6 -19.66 5.70 11.90
N VAL A 7 -19.94 4.43 11.60
CA VAL A 7 -21.30 3.83 11.60
C VAL A 7 -22.13 4.29 12.80
N LYS A 8 -23.23 5.01 12.56
CA LYS A 8 -24.07 5.55 13.63
C LYS A 8 -24.92 4.42 14.21
N ILE A 9 -25.15 4.45 15.53
CA ILE A 9 -25.94 3.42 16.22
C ILE A 9 -27.37 3.35 15.66
N ARG A 10 -27.94 4.50 15.30
CA ARG A 10 -29.28 4.58 14.69
C ARG A 10 -29.35 3.83 13.35
N ASP A 11 -28.28 3.87 12.56
CA ASP A 11 -28.22 3.17 11.27
C ASP A 11 -28.21 1.66 11.46
N ILE A 12 -27.52 1.17 12.52
CA ILE A 12 -27.50 -0.24 12.88
C ILE A 12 -28.91 -0.71 13.27
N VAL A 13 -29.62 0.05 14.11
CA VAL A 13 -31.00 -0.25 14.50
C VAL A 13 -31.92 -0.25 13.28
N SER A 14 -31.83 0.78 12.43
CA SER A 14 -32.65 0.91 11.22
C SER A 14 -32.43 -0.26 10.26
N LYS A 15 -31.16 -0.59 9.96
CA LYS A 15 -30.80 -1.70 9.07
C LYS A 15 -31.19 -3.07 9.62
N SER A 16 -31.08 -3.27 10.94
CA SER A 16 -31.55 -4.51 11.58
C SER A 16 -33.05 -4.73 11.33
N ARG A 17 -33.83 -3.66 11.44
CA ARG A 17 -35.27 -3.71 11.21
C ARG A 17 -35.63 -3.85 9.73
N SER A 18 -34.95 -3.13 8.82
CA SER A 18 -35.27 -3.18 7.39
C SER A 18 -34.82 -4.46 6.71
N ASN A 19 -33.63 -4.98 7.07
CA ASN A 19 -33.02 -6.09 6.33
C ASN A 19 -33.36 -7.45 6.93
N PHE A 20 -33.63 -7.49 8.25
CA PHE A 20 -33.84 -8.76 8.96
C PHE A 20 -35.16 -8.78 9.73
N SER A 21 -35.97 -7.72 9.67
CA SER A 21 -37.21 -7.59 10.45
C SER A 21 -37.02 -7.72 11.96
N VAL A 22 -35.78 -7.54 12.46
CA VAL A 22 -35.45 -7.64 13.89
C VAL A 22 -35.33 -6.25 14.50
N GLY A 23 -36.21 -5.94 15.46
CA GLY A 23 -36.12 -4.75 16.28
C GLY A 23 -35.08 -4.91 17.40
N ILE A 24 -34.08 -4.03 17.43
CA ILE A 24 -33.07 -4.01 18.50
C ILE A 24 -33.04 -2.65 19.19
N THR A 25 -32.73 -2.64 20.49
CA THR A 25 -32.58 -1.39 21.25
C THR A 25 -31.25 -0.70 20.90
N MET A 26 -31.19 0.62 21.14
CA MET A 26 -29.96 1.39 20.95
C MET A 26 -28.78 0.83 21.75
N SER A 27 -29.01 0.36 22.98
CA SER A 27 -27.96 -0.25 23.82
C SER A 27 -27.44 -1.57 23.26
N ARG A 28 -28.32 -2.41 22.69
CA ARG A 28 -27.90 -3.63 21.99
C ARG A 28 -27.10 -3.31 20.73
N ALA A 29 -27.54 -2.35 19.95
CA ALA A 29 -26.81 -1.88 18.76
C ALA A 29 -25.44 -1.28 19.11
N TRP A 30 -25.33 -0.54 20.22
CA TRP A 30 -24.05 -0.03 20.71
C TRP A 30 -23.11 -1.16 21.14
N LYS A 31 -23.60 -2.12 21.93
CA LYS A 31 -22.80 -3.28 22.37
C LYS A 31 -22.32 -4.11 21.17
N ALA A 32 -23.20 -4.34 20.20
CA ALA A 32 -22.84 -5.03 18.95
C ALA A 32 -21.74 -4.29 18.19
N LYS A 33 -21.81 -2.96 18.09
CA LYS A 33 -20.75 -2.14 17.48
C LYS A 33 -19.42 -2.29 18.22
N GLN A 34 -19.41 -2.29 19.55
CA GLN A 34 -18.17 -2.46 20.33
C GLN A 34 -17.55 -3.85 20.12
N ILE A 35 -18.37 -4.90 20.13
CA ILE A 35 -17.91 -6.28 19.89
C ILE A 35 -17.31 -6.40 18.49
N ALA A 36 -18.01 -5.89 17.47
CA ALA A 36 -17.52 -5.92 16.09
C ALA A 36 -16.19 -5.17 15.95
N LYS A 37 -16.07 -3.99 16.58
CA LYS A 37 -14.82 -3.22 16.59
C LYS A 37 -13.67 -4.01 17.23
N ALA A 38 -13.90 -4.59 18.41
CA ALA A 38 -12.90 -5.38 19.11
C ALA A 38 -12.47 -6.63 18.30
N LEU A 39 -13.42 -7.34 17.70
CA LEU A 39 -13.12 -8.51 16.85
C LEU A 39 -12.25 -8.14 15.64
N ILE A 40 -12.54 -7.00 15.01
CA ILE A 40 -11.75 -6.50 13.88
C ILE A 40 -10.34 -6.13 14.35
N GLU A 41 -10.21 -5.33 15.42
CA GLU A 41 -8.92 -4.88 15.91
C GLU A 41 -8.04 -6.04 16.42
N ASP A 42 -8.60 -6.96 17.19
CA ASP A 42 -7.89 -8.13 17.70
C ASP A 42 -7.53 -9.11 16.58
N GLY A 43 -8.44 -9.32 15.62
CA GLY A 43 -8.21 -10.16 14.45
C GLY A 43 -7.08 -9.63 13.58
N VAL A 44 -7.05 -8.32 13.34
CA VAL A 44 -5.98 -7.64 12.58
C VAL A 44 -4.64 -7.75 13.28
N LYS A 45 -4.59 -7.44 14.58
CA LYS A 45 -3.36 -7.52 15.37
C LYS A 45 -2.81 -8.95 15.42
N LYS A 46 -3.64 -9.94 15.77
CA LYS A 46 -3.22 -11.34 15.86
C LYS A 46 -2.84 -11.91 14.51
N GLY A 47 -3.65 -11.69 13.47
CA GLY A 47 -3.34 -12.15 12.12
C GLY A 47 -1.98 -11.64 11.66
N PHE A 48 -1.71 -10.36 11.87
CA PHE A 48 -0.41 -9.78 11.52
C PHE A 48 0.75 -10.39 12.33
N THR A 49 0.66 -10.45 13.67
CA THR A 49 1.78 -10.91 14.50
C THR A 49 2.06 -12.39 14.43
N THR A 50 1.05 -13.23 14.16
CA THR A 50 1.19 -14.69 14.20
C THR A 50 1.32 -15.35 12.83
N SER A 51 0.80 -14.73 11.78
CA SER A 51 0.73 -15.36 10.46
C SER A 51 1.34 -14.54 9.34
N CYS A 52 1.34 -13.21 9.38
CA CYS A 52 1.88 -12.45 8.27
C CYS A 52 3.40 -12.60 8.12
N ARG A 53 3.85 -12.63 6.87
CA ARG A 53 5.27 -12.52 6.52
C ARG A 53 5.77 -11.15 6.97
N THR A 54 7.05 -11.07 7.33
CA THR A 54 7.72 -9.85 7.80
C THR A 54 8.00 -8.85 6.67
N PHE A 55 7.03 -8.62 5.79
CA PHE A 55 7.08 -7.56 4.81
C PHE A 55 5.72 -6.86 4.72
N ILE A 56 5.78 -5.57 4.45
CA ILE A 56 4.62 -4.71 4.34
C ILE A 56 4.65 -4.05 2.96
N GLY A 57 3.56 -4.19 2.21
CA GLY A 57 3.32 -3.42 0.99
C GLY A 57 2.56 -2.14 1.31
N VAL A 58 2.91 -1.04 0.65
CA VAL A 58 2.14 0.20 0.72
C VAL A 58 1.75 0.60 -0.70
N ASP A 59 0.46 0.82 -0.92
CA ASP A 59 -0.06 1.35 -2.18
C ASP A 59 -0.91 2.60 -1.94
N GLY A 60 -0.96 3.49 -2.92
CA GLY A 60 -1.65 4.77 -2.85
C GLY A 60 -2.70 4.92 -3.95
N CYS A 61 -3.95 5.15 -3.55
CA CYS A 61 -5.06 5.44 -4.47
C CYS A 61 -5.47 6.91 -4.38
N HIS A 62 -5.51 7.62 -5.52
CA HIS A 62 -6.02 8.99 -5.58
C HIS A 62 -7.55 8.98 -5.48
N LEU A 63 -8.09 9.66 -4.48
CA LEU A 63 -9.53 9.76 -4.24
C LEU A 63 -10.14 10.83 -5.17
N LYS A 64 -11.10 10.42 -6.01
CA LYS A 64 -11.89 11.32 -6.84
C LYS A 64 -13.07 11.92 -6.07
N THR A 65 -12.79 12.52 -4.91
CA THR A 65 -13.82 13.25 -4.13
C THR A 65 -13.67 14.75 -4.34
N LYS A 66 -14.67 15.54 -3.92
CA LYS A 66 -14.61 17.01 -3.94
C LYS A 66 -13.40 17.58 -3.22
N PHE A 67 -12.81 16.83 -2.29
CA PHE A 67 -11.68 17.24 -1.47
C PHE A 67 -10.34 16.66 -1.97
N GLY A 68 -10.35 15.81 -3.00
CA GLY A 68 -9.14 15.13 -3.49
C GLY A 68 -8.48 14.25 -2.43
N GLY A 69 -7.17 14.02 -2.59
CA GLY A 69 -6.32 13.30 -1.64
C GLY A 69 -5.85 11.91 -2.11
N THR A 70 -4.88 11.35 -1.39
CA THR A 70 -4.34 10.01 -1.63
C THR A 70 -4.61 9.15 -0.40
N LEU A 71 -5.36 8.07 -0.60
CA LEU A 71 -5.54 7.02 0.39
C LEU A 71 -4.37 6.05 0.30
N LEU A 72 -3.53 5.97 1.34
CA LEU A 72 -2.56 4.91 1.46
C LEU A 72 -3.19 3.69 2.13
N ILE A 73 -2.88 2.52 1.57
CA ILE A 73 -3.26 1.22 2.10
C ILE A 73 -1.98 0.47 2.42
N ILE A 74 -1.88 0.05 3.67
CA ILE A 74 -0.82 -0.82 4.15
C ILE A 74 -1.35 -2.25 4.10
N ILE A 75 -0.69 -3.12 3.34
CA ILE A 75 -1.04 -4.53 3.17
C ILE A 75 0.07 -5.41 3.71
N GLY A 76 -0.30 -6.45 4.45
CA GLY A 76 0.55 -7.60 4.75
C GLY A 76 0.27 -8.74 3.77
N ARG A 77 1.18 -9.71 3.73
CA ARG A 77 0.93 -10.98 3.05
C ARG A 77 1.09 -12.12 4.03
N ASP A 78 0.16 -13.06 4.02
CA ASP A 78 0.18 -14.22 4.89
C ASP A 78 1.03 -15.38 4.29
N PRO A 79 1.17 -16.53 4.97
CA PRO A 79 1.94 -17.67 4.47
C PRO A 79 1.25 -18.34 3.27
N ASN A 80 -0.07 -18.18 3.14
CA ASN A 80 -0.89 -18.68 2.05
C ASN A 80 -0.92 -17.73 0.83
N ASP A 81 0.00 -16.75 0.80
CA ASP A 81 0.13 -15.75 -0.25
C ASP A 81 -1.08 -14.82 -0.43
N GLN A 82 -1.99 -14.78 0.55
CA GLN A 82 -3.14 -13.88 0.57
C GLN A 82 -2.77 -12.51 1.12
N TYR A 83 -3.45 -11.47 0.63
CA TYR A 83 -3.25 -10.10 1.08
C TYR A 83 -4.17 -9.77 2.25
N TYR A 84 -3.61 -9.12 3.25
CA TYR A 84 -4.31 -8.71 4.47
C TYR A 84 -4.17 -7.21 4.69
N PRO A 85 -5.26 -6.41 4.71
CA PRO A 85 -5.15 -4.98 5.00
C PRO A 85 -4.77 -4.76 6.47
N ILE A 86 -3.66 -4.06 6.70
CA ILE A 86 -3.16 -3.74 8.05
C ILE A 86 -3.69 -2.37 8.49
N ALA A 87 -3.59 -1.36 7.63
CA ALA A 87 -3.99 0.00 7.96
C ALA A 87 -4.37 0.82 6.72
N PHE A 88 -5.15 1.87 6.95
CA PHE A 88 -5.57 2.86 5.96
C PHE A 88 -5.25 4.25 6.52
N GLY A 89 -4.58 5.12 5.76
CA GLY A 89 -4.13 6.41 6.29
C GLY A 89 -3.72 7.45 5.23
N GLY A 90 -3.63 8.71 5.66
CA GLY A 90 -3.07 9.82 4.89
C GLY A 90 -1.54 9.92 5.04
N LEU A 91 -0.91 10.56 4.05
CA LEU A 91 0.50 10.33 3.66
C LEU A 91 1.60 10.78 4.64
N ILE A 92 1.34 11.71 5.57
CA ILE A 92 2.44 12.61 5.97
C ILE A 92 3.14 12.22 7.29
N PRO A 93 2.46 12.02 8.44
CA PRO A 93 3.20 11.89 9.70
C PRO A 93 3.87 10.51 9.91
N VAL A 94 3.20 9.44 9.47
CA VAL A 94 3.63 8.06 9.75
C VAL A 94 4.79 7.63 8.85
N PHE A 95 4.86 8.18 7.64
CA PHE A 95 5.87 7.79 6.66
C PHE A 95 7.24 8.37 6.99
N GLU A 96 7.30 9.61 7.50
CA GLU A 96 8.56 10.25 7.91
C GLU A 96 9.22 9.50 9.09
N GLU A 97 8.44 9.03 10.08
CA GLU A 97 8.97 8.26 11.22
C GLU A 97 9.42 6.84 10.84
N LEU A 98 8.70 6.18 9.91
CA LEU A 98 9.04 4.83 9.44
C LEU A 98 10.22 4.82 8.46
N PHE A 99 10.45 5.92 7.72
CA PHE A 99 11.46 5.96 6.67
C PHE A 99 12.88 5.71 7.19
N GLU A 100 13.17 6.16 8.41
CA GLU A 100 14.50 6.05 9.01
C GLU A 100 14.77 4.68 9.68
N ARG A 101 13.72 3.92 10.01
CA ARG A 101 13.84 2.73 10.88
C ARG A 101 13.70 1.40 10.16
N VAL A 102 13.26 1.39 8.91
CA VAL A 102 12.90 0.18 8.17
C VAL A 102 13.60 0.20 6.82
N GLU A 103 14.08 -0.95 6.35
CA GLU A 103 14.58 -1.07 4.97
C GLU A 103 13.41 -0.94 3.98
N HIS A 104 13.51 -0.02 3.01
CA HIS A 104 12.43 0.24 2.06
C HIS A 104 12.76 -0.32 0.69
N ILE A 105 11.91 -1.22 0.20
CA ILE A 105 12.00 -1.74 -1.17
C ILE A 105 10.93 -1.08 -2.02
N LEU A 106 11.34 -0.34 -3.04
CA LEU A 106 10.42 0.17 -4.05
C LEU A 106 9.85 -0.99 -4.85
N TYR A 107 8.53 -1.13 -4.82
CA TYR A 107 7.84 -2.15 -5.60
C TYR A 107 8.13 -1.96 -7.09
N LEU A 108 8.74 -2.97 -7.71
CA LEU A 108 9.15 -2.98 -9.12
C LEU A 108 8.03 -2.57 -10.08
N ARG A 109 6.78 -2.90 -9.74
CA ARG A 109 5.59 -2.49 -10.49
C ARG A 109 5.44 -0.97 -10.55
N HIS A 110 5.56 -0.27 -9.42
CA HIS A 110 5.46 1.19 -9.39
C HIS A 110 6.64 1.83 -10.12
N LEU A 111 7.84 1.29 -9.92
CA LEU A 111 9.03 1.73 -10.62
C LEU A 111 8.85 1.64 -12.15
N TYR A 112 8.35 0.50 -12.64
CA TYR A 112 8.08 0.29 -14.06
C TYR A 112 6.98 1.21 -14.60
N VAL A 113 5.87 1.37 -13.88
CA VAL A 113 4.78 2.26 -14.31
C VAL A 113 5.26 3.70 -14.39
N ASN A 114 6.02 4.17 -13.40
CA ASN A 114 6.58 5.52 -13.38
C ASN A 114 7.59 5.72 -14.49
N PHE A 115 8.47 4.74 -14.70
CA PHE A 115 9.44 4.75 -15.78
C PHE A 115 8.75 4.81 -17.15
N LYS A 116 7.73 3.96 -17.39
CA LYS A 116 6.96 3.95 -18.64
C LYS A 116 6.24 5.27 -18.90
N LYS A 117 5.72 5.93 -17.86
CA LYS A 117 5.08 7.25 -17.98
C LYS A 117 6.09 8.33 -18.36
N LYS A 118 7.30 8.29 -17.80
CA LYS A 118 8.34 9.31 -17.98
C LYS A 118 9.16 9.12 -19.26
N PHE A 119 9.36 7.87 -19.65
CA PHE A 119 10.12 7.48 -20.82
C PHE A 119 9.22 6.65 -21.75
N SER A 120 8.74 7.29 -22.82
CA SER A 120 7.94 6.66 -23.88
C SER A 120 8.76 5.76 -24.81
N GLY A 121 10.06 5.58 -24.54
CA GLY A 121 10.97 4.79 -25.36
C GLY A 121 10.51 3.33 -25.54
N GLY A 122 10.89 2.74 -26.67
CA GLY A 122 10.56 1.37 -27.08
C GLY A 122 10.92 0.31 -26.03
N THR A 123 10.49 -0.94 -26.28
CA THR A 123 10.57 -2.07 -25.34
C THR A 123 11.97 -2.24 -24.74
N GLN A 124 13.02 -1.99 -25.52
CA GLN A 124 14.43 -2.16 -25.11
C GLN A 124 14.84 -1.36 -23.85
N ILE A 125 14.46 -0.09 -23.74
CA ILE A 125 14.84 0.73 -22.57
C ILE A 125 14.11 0.23 -21.31
N LYS A 126 12.87 -0.24 -21.48
CA LYS A 126 12.05 -0.81 -20.40
C LYS A 126 12.59 -2.17 -19.96
N ASP A 127 13.03 -2.99 -20.90
CA ASP A 127 13.65 -4.29 -20.62
C ASP A 127 14.99 -4.13 -19.90
N LEU A 128 15.81 -3.14 -20.28
CA LEU A 128 17.06 -2.83 -19.58
C LEU A 128 16.81 -2.34 -18.15
N MET A 129 15.82 -1.48 -17.94
CA MET A 129 15.43 -1.06 -16.59
C MET A 129 14.95 -2.26 -15.76
N MET A 130 14.11 -3.12 -16.33
CA MET A 130 13.61 -4.33 -15.68
C MET A 130 14.75 -5.33 -15.37
N ALA A 131 15.73 -5.46 -16.27
CA ALA A 131 16.89 -6.32 -16.07
C ALA A 131 17.85 -5.77 -15.01
N ALA A 132 18.10 -4.46 -15.01
CA ALA A 132 18.93 -3.81 -13.99
C ALA A 132 18.31 -3.97 -12.59
N THR A 133 17.00 -3.74 -12.46
CA THR A 133 16.28 -3.83 -11.18
C THR A 133 16.14 -5.25 -10.64
N LYS A 134 16.18 -6.26 -11.51
CA LYS A 134 16.19 -7.69 -11.13
C LYS A 134 17.60 -8.25 -10.95
N ALA A 135 18.65 -7.47 -11.21
CA ALA A 135 20.01 -7.95 -11.12
C ALA A 135 20.35 -8.28 -9.65
N THR A 136 20.75 -9.52 -9.41
CA THR A 136 21.18 -10.00 -8.08
C THR A 136 22.63 -9.64 -7.76
N TYR A 137 23.41 -9.27 -8.78
CA TYR A 137 24.83 -8.96 -8.66
C TYR A 137 25.15 -7.57 -9.21
N ILE A 138 26.04 -6.85 -8.51
CA ILE A 138 26.46 -5.49 -8.89
C ILE A 138 27.05 -5.43 -10.31
N GLN A 139 27.78 -6.47 -10.72
CA GLN A 139 28.38 -6.55 -12.06
C GLN A 139 27.32 -6.63 -13.16
N SER A 140 26.28 -7.44 -12.92
CA SER A 140 25.14 -7.55 -13.85
C SER A 140 24.33 -6.26 -13.87
N TRP A 141 24.16 -5.62 -12.72
CA TRP A 141 23.52 -4.30 -12.62
C TRP A 141 24.31 -3.25 -13.42
N ASP A 142 25.62 -3.15 -13.20
CA ASP A 142 26.53 -2.23 -13.89
C ASP A 142 26.50 -2.43 -15.41
N ALA A 143 26.51 -3.68 -15.87
CA ALA A 143 26.42 -4.00 -17.29
C ALA A 143 25.12 -3.45 -17.89
N LYS A 144 23.97 -3.67 -17.23
CA LYS A 144 22.67 -3.19 -17.69
C LYS A 144 22.52 -1.67 -17.58
N MET A 145 23.08 -1.05 -16.54
CA MET A 145 23.12 0.40 -16.39
C MET A 145 24.00 1.06 -17.47
N LYS A 146 25.13 0.45 -17.84
CA LYS A 146 25.97 0.90 -18.96
C LYS A 146 25.25 0.80 -20.30
N GLU A 147 24.55 -0.30 -20.56
CA GLU A 147 23.70 -0.47 -21.75
C GLU A 147 22.59 0.60 -21.79
N LEU A 148 21.90 0.82 -20.66
CA LEU A 148 20.86 1.84 -20.54
C LEU A 148 21.41 3.24 -20.80
N LYS A 149 22.58 3.58 -20.24
CA LYS A 149 23.24 4.88 -20.44
C LYS A 149 23.55 5.15 -21.91
N LYS A 150 23.99 4.13 -22.66
CA LYS A 150 24.27 4.25 -24.10
C LYS A 150 23.02 4.58 -24.91
N LEU A 151 21.88 3.98 -24.55
CA LEU A 151 20.62 4.19 -25.28
C LEU A 151 19.91 5.48 -24.85
N ASN A 152 19.90 5.77 -23.56
CA ASN A 152 19.18 6.91 -23.01
C ASN A 152 19.80 7.37 -21.68
N VAL A 153 20.63 8.40 -21.77
CA VAL A 153 21.32 8.99 -20.62
C VAL A 153 20.33 9.50 -19.57
N LYS A 154 19.23 10.15 -19.97
CA LYS A 154 18.21 10.67 -19.04
C LYS A 154 17.51 9.56 -18.25
N ALA A 155 17.27 8.40 -18.89
CA ALA A 155 16.69 7.24 -18.23
C ALA A 155 17.67 6.61 -17.23
N TRP A 156 18.96 6.56 -17.59
CA TRP A 156 20.02 6.12 -16.70
C TRP A 156 20.18 7.05 -15.49
N GLU A 157 20.20 8.37 -15.68
CA GLU A 157 20.26 9.36 -14.61
C GLU A 157 19.09 9.22 -13.65
N TRP A 158 17.88 9.07 -14.20
CA TRP A 158 16.68 8.90 -13.40
C TRP A 158 16.72 7.64 -12.53
N LEU A 159 17.15 6.50 -13.10
CA LEU A 159 17.23 5.23 -12.37
C LEU A 159 18.38 5.25 -11.35
N SER A 160 19.51 5.90 -11.66
CA SER A 160 20.66 6.04 -10.74
C SER A 160 20.36 6.98 -9.57
N GLY A 161 19.46 7.95 -9.76
CA GLY A 161 19.04 8.89 -8.71
C GLY A 161 18.04 8.31 -7.72
N ILE A 162 17.60 7.07 -7.90
CA ILE A 162 16.71 6.41 -6.94
C ILE A 162 17.55 5.89 -5.77
N PRO A 163 17.20 6.23 -4.52
CA PRO A 163 17.90 5.69 -3.37
C PRO A 163 17.72 4.17 -3.31
N THR A 164 18.83 3.45 -3.47
CA THR A 164 18.89 1.97 -3.45
C THR A 164 19.43 1.42 -2.13
N LYS A 165 19.62 2.28 -1.12
CA LYS A 165 20.04 1.83 0.20
C LYS A 165 18.90 1.01 0.83
N ALA A 166 19.16 -0.28 0.99
CA ALA A 166 18.59 -1.05 2.10
C ALA A 166 19.13 -0.44 3.40
#